data_AF-A0A1Y6K9R1-F1
#
_entry.id   AF-A0A1Y6K9R1-F1
#
_cell.length_a   1.000
_cell.length_b   1.000
_cell.length_c   1.000
_cell.angle_alpha   90.00
_cell.angle_beta   90.00
_cell.angle_gamma   90.00
#
_symmetry.space_group_name_H-M   'P 1'
#
loop_
_entity.id
_entity.type
_entity.pdbx_description
1 polymer ?
#
loop_
_entity_poly.entity_id
_entity_poly.type
_entity_poly.pdbx_seq_one_letter_code
_entity_poly.pdbx_strand_id
1 'polypeptide(L)'
;MGHDLAVARAKASEDSALIAQQKLQIAKLRHQIYGQQSERSSRLIEQLALTFEELAADATEDELSAEQAAARTTTVRGFTRKRAERQTFPEHLPRERVVIDPPPACECCGGHRLRKIGEDVTRTLEAVPRQWKVVETVREKFSCRDCEKISQAPTPFHAVARGWAGPSLLAMIMFEKFGQHQPLNRQAV
;
A
#
# COMPACT_ATOMS: atom_id res chain seq x y z
N MET A 1 -17.85 2.16 4.80
CA MET A 1 -18.97 1.43 4.15
C MET A 1 -19.93 0.83 5.17
N GLY A 2 -19.58 -0.18 5.95
CA GLY A 2 -20.51 -0.77 6.94
C GLY A 2 -20.85 0.16 8.12
N HIS A 3 -19.85 0.83 8.68
CA HIS A 3 -20.02 1.81 9.76
C HIS A 3 -20.94 2.97 9.37
N ASP A 4 -20.72 3.56 8.19
CA ASP A 4 -21.46 4.75 7.76
C ASP A 4 -22.94 4.45 7.52
N LEU A 5 -23.26 3.24 7.07
CA LEU A 5 -24.64 2.77 6.93
C LEU A 5 -25.31 2.51 8.28
N ALA A 6 -24.58 1.99 9.27
CA ALA A 6 -25.10 1.77 10.62
C ALA A 6 -25.41 3.10 11.33
N VAL A 7 -24.51 4.08 11.23
CA VAL A 7 -24.73 5.44 11.77
C VAL A 7 -25.90 6.15 11.10
N ALA A 8 -26.07 5.98 9.79
CA ALA A 8 -27.22 6.58 9.08
C ALA A 8 -28.56 5.94 9.50
N ARG A 9 -28.57 4.65 9.81
CA ARG A 9 -29.77 3.94 10.30
C ARG A 9 -30.14 4.37 11.71
N ALA A 10 -29.19 4.41 12.65
CA ALA A 10 -29.39 4.89 14.01
C ALA A 10 -30.03 6.28 14.05
N LYS A 11 -29.51 7.22 13.25
CA LYS A 11 -30.12 8.55 13.13
C LYS A 11 -31.56 8.53 12.61
N ALA A 12 -31.85 7.69 11.63
CA ALA A 12 -33.19 7.60 11.07
C ALA A 12 -34.20 6.99 12.06
N SER A 13 -33.79 5.98 12.84
CA SER A 13 -34.64 5.39 13.88
C SER A 13 -34.80 6.33 15.08
N GLU A 14 -33.74 7.02 15.53
CA GLU A 14 -33.81 8.11 16.53
C GLU A 14 -34.81 9.21 16.11
N ASP A 15 -34.70 9.71 14.88
CA ASP A 15 -35.62 10.73 14.34
C ASP A 15 -37.07 10.22 14.32
N SER A 16 -37.28 8.96 13.96
CA SER A 16 -38.61 8.35 13.94
C SER A 16 -39.23 8.21 15.34
N ALA A 17 -38.42 7.85 16.35
CA ALA A 17 -38.82 7.74 17.74
C ALA A 17 -39.17 9.12 18.33
N LEU A 18 -38.38 10.14 18.02
CA LEU A 18 -38.65 11.54 18.38
C LEU A 18 -39.98 12.04 17.80
N ILE A 19 -40.25 11.75 16.51
CA ILE A 19 -41.51 12.11 15.87
C ILE A 19 -42.69 11.40 16.55
N ALA A 20 -42.55 10.12 16.90
CA ALA A 20 -43.58 9.37 17.61
C ALA A 20 -43.85 9.94 19.01
N GLN A 21 -42.80 10.28 19.75
CA GLN A 21 -42.89 10.91 21.07
C GLN A 21 -43.64 12.25 21.00
N GLN A 22 -43.27 13.11 20.06
CA GLN A 22 -43.90 14.41 19.86
C GLN A 22 -45.39 14.27 19.48
N LYS A 23 -45.72 13.33 18.59
CA LYS A 23 -47.12 13.03 18.21
C LYS A 23 -47.95 12.58 19.42
N LEU A 24 -47.40 11.71 20.25
CA LEU A 24 -48.03 11.25 21.49
C LEU A 24 -48.23 12.41 22.47
N GLN A 25 -47.23 13.26 22.66
CA GLN A 25 -47.31 14.41 23.56
C GLN A 25 -48.36 15.42 23.08
N ILE A 26 -48.41 15.71 21.78
CA ILE A 26 -49.43 16.56 21.15
C ILE A 26 -50.82 15.94 21.37
N ALA A 27 -50.98 14.63 21.18
CA ALA A 27 -52.25 13.94 21.40
C ALA A 27 -52.71 14.04 22.86
N LYS A 28 -51.81 13.84 23.83
CA LYS A 28 -52.09 14.01 25.27
C LYS A 28 -52.49 15.45 25.62
N LEU A 29 -51.76 16.44 25.13
CA LEU A 29 -52.06 17.86 25.37
C LEU A 29 -53.40 18.26 24.76
N ARG A 30 -53.68 17.83 23.52
CA ARG A 30 -54.99 18.05 22.88
C ARG A 30 -56.11 17.40 23.69
N HIS A 31 -55.92 16.18 24.20
CA HIS A 31 -56.90 15.53 25.05
C HIS A 31 -57.15 16.31 26.36
N GLN A 32 -56.11 16.89 26.97
CA GLN A 32 -56.27 17.69 28.19
C GLN A 32 -57.02 19.01 27.95
N ILE A 33 -56.76 19.69 26.83
CA ILE A 33 -57.38 20.99 26.50
C ILE A 33 -58.84 20.81 26.05
N TYR A 34 -59.12 19.77 25.28
CA TYR A 34 -60.42 19.58 24.61
C TYR A 34 -61.26 18.42 25.22
N GLY A 35 -60.90 17.91 26.40
CA GLY A 35 -61.32 16.59 26.89
C GLY A 35 -62.70 16.46 27.56
N GLN A 36 -63.56 15.63 26.95
CA GLN A 36 -64.49 14.62 27.54
C GLN A 36 -65.25 13.80 26.45
N GLN A 37 -65.10 14.09 25.14
CA GLN A 37 -66.11 13.69 24.15
C GLN A 37 -65.86 12.40 23.30
N SER A 38 -64.77 11.63 23.43
CA SER A 38 -64.76 10.30 22.76
C SER A 38 -63.76 9.27 23.31
N GLU A 39 -64.23 8.04 23.55
CA GLU A 39 -63.38 6.85 23.76
C GLU A 39 -62.38 6.62 22.61
N ARG A 40 -62.66 7.17 21.43
CA ARG A 40 -61.78 7.10 20.27
C ARG A 40 -60.44 7.81 20.51
N SER A 41 -60.46 8.90 21.28
CA SER A 41 -59.25 9.69 21.58
C SER A 41 -58.31 9.00 22.58
N SER A 42 -58.85 8.31 23.59
CA SER A 42 -58.05 7.51 24.53
C SER A 42 -57.40 6.31 23.84
N ARG A 43 -58.16 5.58 23.02
CA ARG A 43 -57.64 4.46 22.21
C ARG A 43 -56.52 4.89 21.25
N LEU A 44 -56.63 6.09 20.67
CA LEU A 44 -55.59 6.63 19.79
C LEU A 44 -54.31 6.97 20.57
N ILE A 45 -54.42 7.48 21.81
CA ILE A 45 -53.25 7.73 22.66
C ILE A 45 -52.56 6.43 23.05
N GLU A 46 -53.32 5.39 23.39
CA GLU A 46 -52.78 4.05 23.69
C GLU A 46 -52.06 3.44 22.48
N GLN A 47 -52.65 3.55 21.28
CA GLN A 47 -51.99 3.13 20.04
C GLN A 47 -50.70 3.92 19.78
N LEU A 48 -50.72 5.24 19.96
CA LEU A 48 -49.52 6.07 19.81
C LEU A 48 -48.44 5.73 20.85
N ALA A 49 -48.83 5.36 22.07
CA ALA A 49 -47.92 4.91 23.12
C ALA A 49 -47.19 3.62 22.73
N LEU A 50 -47.94 2.63 22.25
CA LEU A 50 -47.36 1.37 21.74
C LEU A 50 -46.39 1.64 20.57
N THR A 51 -46.79 2.46 19.59
CA THR A 51 -45.90 2.79 18.47
C THR A 51 -44.64 3.55 18.90
N PHE A 52 -44.74 4.37 19.95
CA PHE A 52 -43.57 5.06 20.49
C PHE A 52 -42.63 4.07 21.20
N GLU A 53 -43.17 3.15 21.99
CA GLU A 53 -42.37 2.12 22.67
C GLU A 53 -41.63 1.22 21.67
N GLU A 54 -42.30 0.79 20.60
CA GLU A 54 -41.67 0.00 19.51
C GLU A 54 -40.53 0.78 18.84
N LEU A 55 -40.79 2.01 18.39
CA LEU A 55 -39.78 2.81 17.70
C LEU A 55 -38.62 3.25 18.61
N ALA A 56 -38.89 3.44 19.91
CA ALA A 56 -37.85 3.73 20.88
C ALA A 56 -36.94 2.51 21.11
N ALA A 57 -37.51 1.29 21.14
CA ALA A 57 -36.71 0.07 21.22
C ALA A 57 -35.83 -0.09 19.96
N ASP A 58 -36.40 0.08 18.76
CA ASP A 58 -35.65 0.02 17.50
C ASP A 58 -34.49 1.02 17.45
N ALA A 59 -34.72 2.27 17.91
CA ALA A 59 -33.68 3.29 18.00
C ALA A 59 -32.51 2.86 18.90
N THR A 60 -32.81 2.28 20.08
CA THR A 60 -31.76 1.80 20.99
C THR A 60 -30.96 0.63 20.42
N GLU A 61 -31.62 -0.27 19.67
CA GLU A 61 -30.94 -1.39 19.02
C GLU A 61 -30.02 -0.92 17.89
N ASP A 62 -30.49 0.03 17.08
CA ASP A 62 -29.70 0.61 16.00
C ASP A 62 -28.51 1.44 16.52
N GLU A 63 -28.68 2.22 17.59
CA GLU A 63 -27.59 2.94 18.28
C GLU A 63 -26.48 1.96 18.74
N LEU A 64 -26.87 0.88 19.43
CA LEU A 64 -25.93 -0.18 19.86
C LEU A 64 -25.23 -0.83 18.66
N SER A 65 -25.95 -1.04 17.56
CA SER A 65 -25.36 -1.58 16.33
C SER A 65 -24.32 -0.64 15.70
N ALA A 66 -24.58 0.67 15.75
CA ALA A 66 -23.67 1.69 15.25
C ALA A 66 -22.41 1.79 16.12
N GLU A 67 -22.54 1.74 17.44
CA GLU A 67 -21.40 1.71 18.37
C GLU A 67 -20.52 0.47 18.15
N GLN A 68 -21.13 -0.71 17.99
CA GLN A 68 -20.40 -1.94 17.70
C GLN A 68 -19.69 -1.88 16.34
N ALA A 69 -20.32 -1.29 15.32
CA ALA A 69 -19.70 -1.07 14.02
C ALA A 69 -18.51 -0.10 14.12
N ALA A 70 -18.60 0.94 14.96
CA ALA A 70 -17.52 1.89 15.22
C ALA A 70 -16.34 1.24 15.96
N ALA A 71 -16.63 0.40 16.95
CA ALA A 71 -15.60 -0.35 17.68
C ALA A 71 -14.86 -1.36 16.79
N ARG A 72 -15.55 -1.95 15.80
CA ARG A 72 -14.95 -2.89 14.83
C ARG A 72 -14.10 -2.20 13.77
N THR A 73 -14.29 -0.90 13.54
CA THR A 73 -13.42 -0.13 12.64
C THR A 73 -12.12 0.23 13.36
N THR A 74 -11.18 -0.71 13.39
CA THR A 74 -9.80 -0.39 13.76
C THR A 74 -9.20 0.51 12.67
N THR A 75 -8.78 1.71 13.06
CA THR A 75 -8.07 2.64 12.18
C THR A 75 -6.66 2.12 11.92
N VAL A 76 -6.54 1.19 10.98
CA VAL A 76 -5.23 0.71 10.52
C VAL A 76 -4.57 1.87 9.76
N ARG A 77 -3.59 2.53 10.40
CA ARG A 77 -2.74 3.51 9.71
C ARG A 77 -2.18 2.87 8.45
N GLY A 78 -2.34 3.54 7.32
CA GLY A 78 -1.78 3.10 6.05
C GLY A 78 -0.28 2.85 6.21
N PHE A 79 0.12 1.59 6.18
CA PHE A 79 1.54 1.25 6.18
C PHE A 79 2.09 1.57 4.81
N THR A 80 2.79 2.70 4.69
CA THR A 80 3.66 2.93 3.55
C THR A 80 4.82 1.97 3.68
N ARG A 81 4.83 0.91 2.85
CA ARG A 81 6.02 0.07 2.69
C ARG A 81 7.15 0.99 2.26
N LYS A 82 8.07 1.33 3.19
CA LYS A 82 9.37 1.87 2.82
C LYS A 82 9.98 0.83 1.89
N ARG A 83 10.14 1.19 0.62
CA ARG A 83 10.84 0.35 -0.34
C ARG A 83 12.23 0.19 0.25
N ALA A 84 12.57 -1.02 0.70
CA ALA A 84 13.91 -1.30 1.16
C ALA A 84 14.84 -0.89 0.02
N GLU A 85 15.69 0.11 0.28
CA GLU A 85 16.72 0.49 -0.66
C GLU A 85 17.58 -0.76 -0.83
N ARG A 86 17.42 -1.41 -1.99
CA ARG A 86 18.26 -2.54 -2.32
C ARG A 86 19.64 -1.97 -2.53
N GLN A 87 20.50 -2.19 -1.54
CA GLN A 87 21.95 -2.19 -1.67
C GLN A 87 22.56 -0.81 -1.86
N THR A 88 22.75 -0.13 -0.74
CA THR A 88 23.82 0.86 -0.60
C THR A 88 25.06 0.13 -0.11
N PHE A 89 26.01 -0.12 -1.01
CA PHE A 89 27.35 -0.51 -0.59
C PHE A 89 27.98 0.65 0.20
N PRO A 90 28.73 0.37 1.27
CA PRO A 90 29.42 1.41 2.04
C PRO A 90 30.28 2.34 1.15
N GLU A 91 30.33 3.62 1.50
CA GLU A 91 31.03 4.64 0.71
C GLU A 91 32.56 4.50 0.72
N HIS A 92 33.11 3.87 1.76
CA HIS A 92 34.56 3.67 1.90
C HIS A 92 35.13 2.57 0.98
N LEU A 93 34.28 1.78 0.32
CA LEU A 93 34.74 0.75 -0.62
C LEU A 93 35.23 1.42 -1.92
N PRO A 94 36.38 1.00 -2.46
CA PRO A 94 36.87 1.51 -3.74
C PRO A 94 35.87 1.17 -4.86
N ARG A 95 35.59 2.14 -5.72
CA ARG A 95 34.66 2.01 -6.84
C ARG A 95 35.40 2.06 -8.16
N GLU A 96 35.19 1.07 -9.00
CA GLU A 96 35.71 1.00 -10.36
C GLU A 96 34.56 1.14 -11.35
N ARG A 97 34.60 2.17 -12.19
CA ARG A 97 33.53 2.45 -13.15
C ARG A 97 33.91 1.86 -14.52
N VAL A 98 33.15 0.87 -14.98
CA VAL A 98 33.34 0.22 -16.28
C VAL A 98 32.23 0.67 -17.20
N VAL A 99 32.55 1.51 -18.19
CA VAL A 99 31.59 1.99 -19.19
C VAL A 99 31.53 1.00 -20.34
N ILE A 100 30.34 0.50 -20.65
CA ILE A 100 30.10 -0.31 -21.85
C ILE A 100 29.76 0.63 -22.99
N ASP A 101 30.62 0.64 -24.01
CA ASP A 101 30.44 1.50 -25.17
C ASP A 101 29.12 1.18 -25.91
N PRO A 102 28.40 2.22 -26.36
CA PRO A 102 27.21 2.03 -27.17
C PRO A 102 27.56 1.52 -28.58
N PRO A 103 26.59 0.95 -29.31
CA PRO A 103 26.78 0.67 -30.72
C PRO A 103 27.05 1.99 -31.49
N PRO A 104 27.96 1.99 -32.48
CA PRO A 104 28.37 3.20 -33.21
C PRO A 104 27.30 3.75 -34.18
N ALA A 105 26.20 3.02 -34.36
CA ALA A 105 25.08 3.38 -35.22
C ALA A 105 23.77 2.91 -34.58
N CYS A 106 22.67 3.53 -34.97
CA CYS A 106 21.34 3.09 -34.54
C CYS A 106 21.04 1.70 -35.10
N GLU A 107 20.71 0.75 -34.23
CA GLU A 107 20.32 -0.62 -34.62
C GLU A 107 19.05 -0.69 -35.47
N CYS A 108 18.24 0.37 -35.50
CA CYS A 108 16.98 0.42 -36.24
C CYS A 108 17.11 0.98 -37.65
N CYS A 109 17.87 2.07 -37.83
CA CYS A 109 17.95 2.81 -39.09
C CYS A 109 19.38 3.02 -39.62
N GLY A 110 20.40 2.59 -38.88
CA GLY A 110 21.80 2.80 -39.25
C GLY A 110 22.31 4.24 -39.08
N GLY A 111 21.48 5.17 -38.59
CA GLY A 111 21.87 6.57 -38.40
C GLY A 111 22.95 6.74 -37.33
N HIS A 112 23.93 7.61 -37.59
CA HIS A 112 25.02 7.95 -36.67
C HIS A 112 24.70 9.14 -35.74
N ARG A 113 23.52 9.76 -35.89
CA ARG A 113 23.10 10.93 -35.11
C ARG A 113 22.52 10.51 -33.75
N LEU A 114 23.38 9.94 -32.91
CA LEU A 114 23.03 9.48 -31.56
C LEU A 114 23.26 10.57 -30.52
N ARG A 115 22.31 10.76 -29.60
CA ARG A 115 22.44 11.65 -28.44
C ARG A 115 22.29 10.86 -27.14
N LYS A 116 23.23 11.02 -26.22
CA LYS A 116 23.15 10.45 -24.87
C LYS A 116 21.96 11.05 -24.09
N ILE A 117 21.09 10.20 -23.56
CA ILE A 117 19.92 10.59 -22.75
C ILE A 117 20.17 10.32 -21.26
N GLY A 118 20.79 9.19 -20.95
CA GLY A 118 20.97 8.76 -19.56
C GLY A 118 21.86 7.54 -19.46
N GLU A 119 21.95 6.97 -18.27
CA GLU A 119 22.81 5.83 -17.97
C GLU A 119 22.07 4.87 -17.04
N ASP A 120 22.20 3.57 -17.28
CA ASP A 120 21.86 2.54 -16.29
C ASP A 120 23.13 2.05 -15.61
N VAL A 121 23.17 2.11 -14.29
CA VAL A 121 24.31 1.67 -13.49
C VAL A 121 23.94 0.39 -12.74
N THR A 122 24.66 -0.70 -13.02
CA THR A 122 24.59 -1.92 -12.21
C THR A 122 25.82 -2.00 -11.30
N ARG A 123 25.60 -2.22 -10.00
CA ARG A 123 26.67 -2.31 -9.01
C ARG A 123 26.89 -3.76 -8.60
N THR A 124 28.12 -4.25 -8.70
CA THR A 124 28.52 -5.59 -8.26
C THR A 124 29.71 -5.53 -7.31
N LEU A 125 29.70 -6.33 -6.25
CA LEU A 125 30.83 -6.47 -5.35
C LEU A 125 31.79 -7.55 -5.86
N GLU A 126 33.04 -7.19 -6.08
CA GLU A 126 34.10 -8.12 -6.45
C GLU A 126 35.11 -8.27 -5.32
N ALA A 127 35.63 -9.50 -5.20
CA ALA A 127 36.75 -9.82 -4.34
C ALA A 127 38.06 -9.67 -5.12
N VAL A 128 38.99 -8.90 -4.56
CA VAL A 128 40.41 -8.87 -4.91
C VAL A 128 41.15 -9.47 -3.71
N PRO A 129 42.28 -10.19 -3.88
CA PRO A 129 43.01 -10.69 -2.73
C PRO A 129 43.24 -9.59 -1.68
N ARG A 130 42.72 -9.81 -0.46
CA ARG A 130 42.75 -8.88 0.70
C ARG A 130 41.91 -7.59 0.59
N GLN A 131 41.15 -7.38 -0.49
CA GLN A 131 40.37 -6.15 -0.67
C GLN A 131 39.05 -6.41 -1.38
N TRP A 132 38.04 -5.62 -1.06
CA TRP A 132 36.75 -5.63 -1.72
C TRP A 132 36.63 -4.39 -2.59
N LYS A 133 36.07 -4.53 -3.79
CA LYS A 133 35.79 -3.40 -4.66
C LYS A 133 34.38 -3.47 -5.21
N VAL A 134 33.78 -2.31 -5.43
CA VAL A 134 32.49 -2.21 -6.11
C VAL A 134 32.76 -1.86 -7.57
N VAL A 135 32.36 -2.75 -8.47
CA VAL A 135 32.39 -2.49 -9.91
C VAL A 135 31.04 -1.90 -10.30
N GLU A 136 31.05 -0.68 -10.82
CA GLU A 136 29.89 0.01 -11.37
C GLU A 136 29.91 -0.14 -12.89
N THR A 137 29.12 -1.08 -13.40
CA THR A 137 28.98 -1.27 -14.85
C THR A 137 27.94 -0.30 -15.39
N VAL A 138 28.38 0.63 -16.23
CA VAL A 138 27.58 1.72 -16.77
C VAL A 138 27.19 1.42 -18.19
N ARG A 139 25.89 1.38 -18.45
CA ARG A 139 25.29 1.22 -19.77
C ARG A 139 24.63 2.50 -20.18
N GLU A 140 25.31 3.24 -21.04
CA GLU A 140 24.81 4.50 -21.57
C GLU A 140 23.62 4.27 -22.52
N LYS A 141 22.59 5.10 -22.37
CA LYS A 141 21.39 5.13 -23.21
C LYS A 141 21.51 6.25 -24.23
N PHE A 142 21.35 5.89 -25.49
CA PHE A 142 21.35 6.83 -26.61
C PHE A 142 19.99 6.87 -27.28
N SER A 143 19.60 8.02 -27.81
CA SER A 143 18.47 8.15 -28.72
C SER A 143 18.95 8.62 -30.08
N CYS A 144 18.45 7.98 -31.12
CA CYS A 144 18.67 8.39 -32.49
C CYS A 144 17.79 9.59 -32.83
N ARG A 145 18.36 10.62 -33.46
CA ARG A 145 17.57 11.78 -33.91
C ARG A 145 16.70 11.52 -35.14
N ASP A 146 17.00 10.49 -35.92
CA ASP A 146 16.33 10.23 -37.19
C ASP A 146 15.08 9.35 -37.01
N CYS A 147 15.09 8.44 -36.04
CA CYS A 147 13.96 7.54 -35.76
C CYS A 147 13.45 7.60 -34.31
N GLU A 148 14.02 8.50 -33.49
CA GLU A 148 13.68 8.73 -32.06
C GLU A 148 13.81 7.51 -31.14
N LYS A 149 14.25 6.36 -31.65
CA LYS A 149 14.37 5.12 -30.90
C LYS A 149 15.59 5.14 -29.97
N ILE A 150 15.43 4.51 -28.81
CA ILE A 150 16.48 4.37 -27.80
C ILE A 150 17.31 3.12 -28.10
N SER A 151 18.64 3.27 -28.18
CA SER A 151 19.62 2.19 -28.28
C SER A 151 20.48 2.16 -27.01
N GLN A 152 20.77 0.95 -26.54
CA GLN A 152 21.60 0.72 -25.35
C GLN A 152 22.36 -0.59 -25.57
N ALA A 153 23.65 -0.62 -25.18
CA ALA A 153 24.43 -1.86 -25.22
C ALA A 153 23.72 -2.97 -24.42
N PRO A 154 23.79 -4.25 -24.81
CA PRO A 154 23.11 -5.35 -24.12
C PRO A 154 23.53 -5.46 -22.66
N THR A 155 22.66 -6.05 -21.83
CA THR A 155 22.97 -6.26 -20.41
C THR A 155 24.15 -7.22 -20.28
N PRO A 156 25.18 -6.91 -19.48
CA PRO A 156 26.27 -7.82 -19.22
C PRO A 156 25.75 -9.10 -18.55
N PHE A 157 26.44 -10.20 -18.80
CA PHE A 157 26.11 -11.47 -18.17
C PHE A 157 26.40 -11.42 -16.66
N HIS A 158 25.44 -11.86 -15.85
CA HIS A 158 25.60 -12.02 -14.41
C HIS A 158 25.34 -13.48 -14.03
N ALA A 159 26.25 -14.08 -13.25
CA ALA A 159 26.13 -15.46 -12.80
C ALA A 159 24.86 -15.71 -11.95
N VAL A 160 24.43 -14.71 -11.18
CA VAL A 160 23.18 -14.73 -10.42
C VAL A 160 22.26 -13.64 -10.94
N ALA A 161 21.08 -14.02 -11.41
CA ALA A 161 20.09 -13.06 -11.92
C ALA A 161 19.68 -12.07 -10.82
N ARG A 162 19.81 -10.77 -11.10
CA ARG A 162 19.56 -9.67 -10.14
C ARG A 162 20.42 -9.76 -8.86
N GLY A 163 21.48 -10.56 -8.88
CA GLY A 163 22.45 -10.67 -7.79
C GLY A 163 23.39 -9.48 -7.78
N TRP A 164 23.93 -9.19 -6.59
CA TRP A 164 24.92 -8.14 -6.37
C TRP A 164 26.34 -8.69 -6.26
N ALA A 165 26.47 -10.00 -6.07
CA ALA A 165 27.76 -10.66 -5.99
C ALA A 165 28.36 -10.78 -7.40
N GLY A 166 29.55 -10.21 -7.57
CA GLY A 166 30.34 -10.36 -8.80
C GLY A 166 30.91 -11.78 -8.93
N PRO A 167 31.43 -12.14 -10.12
CA PRO A 167 31.94 -13.47 -10.40
C PRO A 167 33.13 -13.85 -9.52
N SER A 168 34.07 -12.93 -9.28
CA SER A 168 35.23 -13.17 -8.40
C SER A 168 34.80 -13.49 -6.97
N LEU A 169 33.81 -12.75 -6.45
CA LEU A 169 33.28 -12.99 -5.11
C LEU A 169 32.63 -14.37 -4.99
N LEU A 170 31.79 -14.74 -5.97
CA LEU A 170 31.16 -16.06 -5.98
C LEU A 170 32.20 -17.19 -6.06
N ALA A 171 33.25 -17.01 -6.88
CA ALA A 171 34.34 -17.97 -6.98
C ALA A 171 35.10 -18.12 -5.65
N MET A 172 35.40 -17.00 -4.98
CA MET A 172 36.03 -17.01 -3.65
C MET A 172 35.16 -17.74 -2.63
N ILE A 173 33.86 -17.41 -2.54
CA ILE A 173 32.93 -18.07 -1.62
C ILE A 173 32.86 -19.58 -1.90
N MET A 174 32.79 -19.99 -3.17
CA MET A 174 32.77 -21.40 -3.55
C MET A 174 34.07 -22.12 -3.13
N PHE A 175 35.23 -21.51 -3.38
CA PHE A 175 36.53 -22.09 -3.01
C PHE A 175 36.70 -22.17 -1.49
N GLU A 176 36.36 -21.13 -0.74
CA GLU A 176 36.46 -21.14 0.73
C GLU A 176 35.49 -22.15 1.34
N LYS A 177 34.27 -22.26 0.81
CA LYS A 177 33.27 -23.19 1.33
C LYS A 177 33.62 -24.65 1.04
N PHE A 178 33.96 -24.95 -0.21
CA PHE A 178 34.10 -26.33 -0.67
C PHE A 178 35.55 -26.76 -0.87
N GLY A 179 36.41 -25.88 -1.37
CA GLY A 179 37.83 -26.15 -1.60
C GLY A 179 38.63 -26.33 -0.30
N GLN A 180 38.22 -25.69 0.80
CA GLN A 180 38.84 -25.87 2.12
C GLN A 180 38.14 -26.91 3.01
N HIS A 181 37.20 -27.69 2.46
CA HIS A 181 36.43 -28.71 3.19
C HIS A 181 35.75 -28.17 4.47
N GLN A 182 35.28 -26.92 4.45
CA GLN A 182 34.61 -26.35 5.61
C GLN A 182 33.24 -27.03 5.83
N PRO A 183 32.88 -27.35 7.08
CA PRO A 183 31.58 -27.96 7.36
C PRO A 183 30.44 -27.03 6.93
N LEU A 184 29.34 -27.62 6.44
CA LEU A 184 28.21 -26.85 5.88
C LEU A 184 27.61 -25.87 6.89
N ASN A 185 27.60 -26.21 8.17
CA ASN A 185 27.06 -25.38 9.25
C ASN A 185 27.93 -24.17 9.60
N ARG A 186 29.17 -24.10 9.10
CA ARG A 186 30.04 -22.93 9.29
C ARG A 186 29.66 -21.86 8.26
N GLN A 187 28.95 -20.82 8.72
CA GLN A 187 28.42 -19.73 7.88
C GLN A 187 29.31 -18.48 7.86
N ALA A 188 30.39 -18.45 8.66
CA ALA A 188 31.32 -17.33 8.72
C ALA A 188 32.75 -17.81 8.44
N VAL A 189 33.36 -17.15 7.46
CA VAL A 189 34.82 -17.01 7.31
C VAL A 189 35.17 -15.61 7.82
#